data_AF-A0A167B3V5-F1
#
_entry.id   AF-A0A167B3V5-F1
#
_cell.length_a   1.000
_cell.length_b   1.000
_cell.length_c   1.000
_cell.angle_alpha   90.00
_cell.angle_beta   90.00
_cell.angle_gamma   90.00
#
_symmetry.space_group_name_H-M   'P 1'
#
loop_
_entity.id
_entity.type
_entity.pdbx_description
1 polymer ?
#
loop_
_entity_poly.entity_id
_entity_poly.type
_entity_poly.pdbx_seq_one_letter_code
_entity_poly.pdbx_strand_id
1 'polypeptide(L)'
;MFRPLSFYVGLRYTGARARNSFISVITLISALGLMLGVAVLITVLSVMNGFDRELQTRILGMVTHLSVHGREPVQDWQALANRLDHHDQIEAAAPFVQLEGMLTHRGNVAGALINGIEPEAERKVSIVGDFMHQGELESLAPGEFDVVLGYGLARRLGAELGDKITLVLPEATISPAGVMPRFKRFTVTGIFRVRAEVDSLYAYVNVADAAKLARQAGTVQGVRLKLNDLFSASNLGWKLQQELGPNYYTSDWTRSHGNLFQAIKMEKTMMTLLLSFIVAVAAFNIISSQVMLVTEKRGNIAVLRTLGASPGTIMRIFMVQGTLIGVAGTLLGTVLGVLLATNVSNIAEWVERTFNTRLFDAYFVNYLPSELQWSDVGTIVGIALFISFSATLYPSWRASRVQPAEALRYE
;
A
#
# COMPACT_ATOMS: atom_id res chain seq x y z
N MET A 1 -27.34 10.09 -42.06
CA MET A 1 -26.09 10.28 -41.29
C MET A 1 -25.04 9.34 -41.88
N PHE A 2 -24.07 9.86 -42.62
CA PHE A 2 -23.04 9.05 -43.28
C PHE A 2 -22.16 8.37 -42.23
N ARG A 3 -22.44 7.11 -41.90
CA ARG A 3 -21.49 6.30 -41.12
C ARG A 3 -20.34 5.93 -42.06
N PRO A 4 -19.07 6.20 -41.70
CA PRO A 4 -17.95 5.74 -42.52
C PRO A 4 -18.07 4.22 -42.71
N LEU A 5 -17.92 3.76 -43.95
CA LEU A 5 -18.15 2.37 -44.37
C LEU A 5 -17.45 1.37 -43.43
N SER A 6 -16.23 1.69 -42.99
CA SER A 6 -15.45 0.85 -42.08
C SER A 6 -16.10 0.66 -40.71
N PHE A 7 -16.78 1.68 -40.18
CA PHE A 7 -17.49 1.58 -38.90
C PHE A 7 -18.76 0.74 -39.01
N TYR A 8 -19.53 0.93 -40.08
CA TYR A 8 -20.74 0.15 -40.32
C TYR A 8 -20.44 -1.34 -40.51
N VAL A 9 -19.44 -1.66 -41.34
CA VAL A 9 -19.03 -3.06 -41.59
C VAL A 9 -18.40 -3.68 -40.34
N GLY A 10 -17.53 -2.95 -39.62
CA GLY A 10 -16.92 -3.41 -38.38
C GLY A 10 -17.96 -3.78 -37.31
N LEU A 11 -18.95 -2.91 -37.07
CA LEU A 11 -20.02 -3.17 -36.12
C LEU A 11 -20.85 -4.40 -36.49
N ARG A 12 -21.14 -4.57 -37.79
CA ARG A 12 -21.87 -5.74 -38.29
C ARG A 12 -21.06 -7.03 -38.12
N TYR A 13 -19.74 -6.98 -38.26
CA TYR A 13 -18.88 -8.14 -38.04
C TYR A 13 -18.78 -8.54 -36.56
N THR A 14 -18.96 -7.61 -35.62
CA THR A 14 -19.04 -7.90 -34.18
C THR A 14 -20.35 -8.59 -33.79
N GLY A 15 -21.49 -8.15 -34.35
CA GLY A 15 -22.84 -8.59 -33.92
C GLY A 15 -23.57 -9.57 -34.85
N ALA A 16 -23.08 -9.82 -36.06
CA ALA A 16 -23.75 -10.75 -36.97
C ALA A 16 -23.61 -12.18 -36.44
N ARG A 17 -24.76 -12.82 -36.15
CA ARG A 17 -24.90 -14.28 -36.07
C ARG A 17 -24.23 -14.87 -37.30
N ALA A 18 -22.98 -15.28 -37.15
CA ALA A 18 -22.29 -16.00 -38.20
C ALA A 18 -23.10 -17.29 -38.42
N ARG A 19 -23.36 -17.64 -39.68
CA ARG A 19 -23.87 -18.96 -40.04
C ARG A 19 -23.02 -20.09 -39.41
N ASN A 20 -21.75 -19.79 -39.11
CA ASN A 20 -20.84 -20.61 -38.32
C ASN A 20 -20.90 -20.26 -36.82
N SER A 21 -21.40 -21.18 -36.00
CA SER A 21 -21.34 -21.13 -34.54
C SER A 21 -19.91 -20.90 -34.00
N PHE A 22 -18.91 -21.43 -34.69
CA PHE A 22 -17.49 -21.40 -34.29
C PHE A 22 -16.92 -19.97 -34.11
N ILE A 23 -17.19 -19.05 -35.04
CA ILE A 23 -16.72 -17.64 -34.96
C ILE A 23 -17.28 -16.92 -33.73
N SER A 24 -18.56 -17.18 -33.43
CA SER A 24 -19.25 -16.57 -32.29
C SER A 24 -18.65 -17.06 -30.97
N VAL A 25 -18.25 -18.33 -30.91
CA VAL A 25 -17.61 -18.93 -29.73
C VAL A 25 -16.24 -18.31 -29.48
N ILE A 26 -15.39 -18.18 -30.50
CA ILE A 26 -14.05 -17.58 -30.34
C ILE A 26 -14.14 -16.13 -29.87
N THR A 27 -15.03 -15.35 -30.49
CA THR A 27 -15.25 -13.94 -30.12
C THR A 27 -15.75 -13.83 -28.68
N LEU A 28 -16.64 -14.73 -28.26
CA LEU A 28 -17.12 -14.80 -26.87
C LEU A 28 -15.99 -15.17 -25.91
N ILE A 29 -15.19 -16.19 -26.21
CA ILE A 29 -14.07 -16.63 -25.36
C ILE A 29 -13.08 -15.48 -25.16
N SER A 30 -12.78 -14.71 -26.20
CA SER A 30 -11.86 -13.57 -26.07
C SER A 30 -12.44 -12.38 -25.35
N ALA A 31 -13.73 -12.09 -25.54
CA ALA A 31 -14.42 -11.10 -24.74
C ALA A 31 -14.43 -11.51 -23.25
N LEU A 32 -14.71 -12.79 -22.94
CA LEU A 32 -14.67 -13.34 -21.59
C LEU A 32 -13.27 -13.32 -20.99
N GLY A 33 -12.25 -13.66 -21.77
CA GLY A 33 -10.85 -13.63 -21.32
C GLY A 33 -10.42 -12.22 -20.91
N LEU A 34 -10.75 -11.21 -21.72
CA LEU A 34 -10.49 -9.81 -21.38
C LEU A 34 -11.34 -9.34 -20.19
N MET A 35 -12.63 -9.68 -20.16
CA MET A 35 -13.54 -9.37 -19.05
C MET A 35 -13.00 -9.91 -17.72
N LEU A 36 -12.64 -11.20 -17.68
CA LEU A 36 -12.09 -11.84 -16.49
C LEU A 36 -10.72 -11.25 -16.11
N GLY A 37 -9.85 -10.98 -17.09
CA GLY A 37 -8.56 -10.34 -16.83
C GLY A 37 -8.72 -8.99 -16.14
N VAL A 38 -9.58 -8.10 -16.67
CA VAL A 38 -9.85 -6.79 -16.07
C VAL A 38 -10.52 -6.93 -14.69
N ALA A 39 -11.49 -7.84 -14.55
CA ALA A 39 -12.17 -8.07 -13.28
C ALA A 39 -11.21 -8.54 -12.17
N VAL A 40 -10.32 -9.50 -12.49
CA VAL A 40 -9.32 -10.02 -11.57
C VAL A 40 -8.30 -8.95 -11.21
N LEU A 41 -7.80 -8.16 -12.18
CA LEU A 41 -6.87 -7.07 -11.90
C LEU A 41 -7.46 -6.07 -10.90
N ILE A 42 -8.71 -5.60 -11.13
CA ILE A 42 -9.38 -4.66 -10.22
C ILE A 42 -9.56 -5.28 -8.83
N THR A 43 -10.00 -6.53 -8.76
CA THR A 43 -10.25 -7.22 -7.49
C THR A 43 -8.96 -7.38 -6.68
N VAL A 44 -7.89 -7.87 -7.31
CA VAL A 44 -6.61 -8.10 -6.64
C VAL A 44 -5.98 -6.79 -6.17
N LEU A 45 -5.98 -5.73 -6.99
CA LEU A 45 -5.48 -4.42 -6.54
C LEU A 45 -6.30 -3.87 -5.36
N SER A 46 -7.62 -4.02 -5.39
CA SER A 46 -8.48 -3.54 -4.30
C SER A 46 -8.22 -4.27 -2.98
N VAL A 47 -8.02 -5.59 -3.04
CA VAL A 47 -7.61 -6.39 -1.87
C VAL A 47 -6.25 -5.92 -1.36
N MET A 48 -5.30 -5.66 -2.26
CA MET A 48 -3.97 -5.16 -1.90
C MET A 48 -4.01 -3.79 -1.23
N ASN A 49 -4.81 -2.86 -1.75
CA ASN A 49 -5.00 -1.56 -1.13
C ASN A 49 -5.61 -1.70 0.27
N GLY A 50 -6.60 -2.59 0.43
CA GLY A 50 -7.21 -2.87 1.73
C GLY A 50 -6.20 -3.46 2.72
N PHE A 51 -5.34 -4.37 2.27
CA PHE A 51 -4.26 -4.93 3.07
C PHE A 51 -3.22 -3.87 3.45
N ASP A 52 -2.80 -3.02 2.51
CA ASP A 52 -1.88 -1.91 2.77
C ASP A 52 -2.42 -0.97 3.85
N ARG A 53 -3.71 -0.60 3.76
CA ARG A 53 -4.36 0.23 4.79
C ARG A 53 -4.37 -0.45 6.15
N GLU A 54 -4.72 -1.74 6.19
CA GLU A 54 -4.79 -2.51 7.44
C GLU A 54 -3.40 -2.67 8.08
N LEU A 55 -2.36 -2.90 7.26
CA LEU A 55 -0.97 -2.92 7.69
C LEU A 55 -0.55 -1.57 8.30
N GLN A 56 -0.81 -0.47 7.59
CA GLN A 56 -0.44 0.87 8.05
C GLN A 56 -1.16 1.26 9.34
N THR A 57 -2.48 1.09 9.38
CA THR A 57 -3.29 1.52 10.52
C THR A 57 -3.08 0.66 11.76
N ARG A 58 -2.94 -0.67 11.61
CA ARG A 58 -2.95 -1.57 12.77
C ARG A 58 -1.60 -2.10 13.18
N ILE A 59 -0.68 -2.30 12.24
CA ILE A 59 0.64 -2.86 12.53
C ILE A 59 1.67 -1.73 12.70
N LEU A 60 1.60 -0.72 11.82
CA LEU A 60 2.65 0.30 11.71
C LEU A 60 2.24 1.66 12.30
N GLY A 61 1.02 1.81 12.82
CA GLY A 61 0.51 3.10 13.31
C GLY A 61 1.22 3.66 14.56
N MET A 62 1.99 2.84 15.27
CA MET A 62 2.88 3.29 16.35
C MET A 62 4.35 3.39 15.96
N VAL A 63 4.70 2.86 14.78
CA VAL A 63 6.10 2.89 14.32
C VAL A 63 6.37 4.29 13.80
N THR A 64 7.50 4.87 14.19
CA THR A 64 7.94 6.14 13.61
C THR A 64 8.19 5.96 12.11
N HIS A 65 7.44 6.67 11.26
CA HIS A 65 7.58 6.55 9.79
C HIS A 65 8.99 6.98 9.36
N LEU A 66 9.37 8.18 9.79
CA LEU A 66 10.67 8.80 9.52
C LEU A 66 11.05 9.69 10.70
N SER A 67 12.32 9.70 11.08
CA SER A 67 12.86 10.61 12.10
C SER A 67 14.08 11.34 11.57
N VAL A 68 14.16 12.62 11.91
CA VAL A 68 15.31 13.48 11.65
C VAL A 68 16.00 13.71 12.98
N HIS A 69 17.24 13.24 13.08
CA HIS A 69 18.06 13.35 14.28
C HIS A 69 19.11 14.43 14.09
N GLY A 70 19.35 15.24 15.13
CA GLY A 70 20.55 16.05 15.21
C GLY A 70 21.76 15.19 15.58
N ARG A 71 22.92 15.44 14.97
CA ARG A 71 24.20 14.91 15.48
C ARG A 71 24.56 15.54 16.83
N GLU A 72 24.14 16.78 17.02
CA GLU A 72 24.13 17.50 18.28
C GLU A 72 22.68 17.72 18.74
N PRO A 73 22.42 17.91 20.04
CA PRO A 73 21.08 18.15 20.54
C PRO A 73 20.44 19.39 19.89
N VAL A 74 19.21 19.23 19.40
CA VAL A 74 18.47 20.25 18.68
C VAL A 74 17.80 21.18 19.69
N GLN A 75 18.19 22.46 19.70
CA GLN A 75 17.63 23.46 20.63
C GLN A 75 16.20 23.86 20.24
N ASP A 76 15.98 24.19 18.97
CA ASP A 76 14.68 24.66 18.46
C ASP A 76 14.13 23.63 17.48
N TRP A 77 13.34 22.69 18.01
CA TRP A 77 12.74 21.64 17.19
C TRP A 77 11.58 22.19 16.36
N GLN A 78 10.91 23.24 16.81
CA GLN A 78 9.81 23.89 16.08
C GLN A 78 10.34 24.56 14.80
N ALA A 79 11.49 25.23 14.87
CA ALA A 79 12.15 25.76 13.67
C ALA A 79 12.55 24.65 12.70
N LEU A 80 13.02 23.51 13.20
CA LEU A 80 13.29 22.34 12.36
C LEU A 80 12.01 21.77 11.74
N ALA A 81 10.93 21.65 12.51
CA ALA A 81 9.62 21.19 12.01
C ALA A 81 9.07 22.13 10.92
N ASN A 82 9.13 23.45 11.12
CA ASN A 82 8.68 24.45 10.14
C ASN A 82 9.47 24.40 8.83
N ARG A 83 10.77 24.06 8.89
CA ARG A 83 11.57 23.84 7.67
C ARG A 83 11.11 22.59 6.92
N LEU A 84 10.70 21.55 7.65
CA LEU A 84 10.24 20.29 7.09
C LEU A 84 8.81 20.40 6.52
N ASP A 85 7.99 21.29 7.06
CA ASP A 85 6.59 21.52 6.64
C ASP A 85 6.42 21.94 5.16
N HIS A 86 7.50 22.30 4.47
CA HIS A 86 7.49 22.61 3.03
C HIS A 86 7.31 21.39 2.13
N HIS A 87 7.33 20.17 2.69
CA HIS A 87 7.16 18.93 1.93
C HIS A 87 5.74 18.40 2.09
N ASP A 88 4.96 18.40 0.99
CA ASP A 88 3.56 17.89 0.93
C ASP A 88 3.41 16.42 1.38
N GLN A 89 4.51 15.68 1.53
CA GLN A 89 4.52 14.29 1.98
C GLN A 89 4.46 14.14 3.50
N ILE A 90 4.77 15.21 4.25
CA ILE A 90 4.81 15.23 5.71
C ILE A 90 3.46 15.72 6.23
N GLU A 91 2.80 14.90 7.05
CA GLU A 91 1.50 15.22 7.65
C GLU A 91 1.66 15.96 8.97
N ALA A 92 2.65 15.54 9.78
CA ALA A 92 2.89 16.10 11.10
C ALA A 92 4.32 15.83 11.59
N ALA A 93 4.76 16.62 12.56
CA ALA A 93 6.06 16.48 13.21
C ALA A 93 5.92 16.59 14.74
N ALA A 94 6.72 15.81 15.49
CA ALA A 94 6.78 15.88 16.95
C ALA A 94 8.20 15.71 17.48
N PRO A 95 8.58 16.40 18.57
CA PRO A 95 9.90 16.26 19.17
C PRO A 95 10.05 14.93 19.90
N PHE A 96 11.29 14.47 20.05
CA PHE A 96 11.55 13.33 20.92
C PHE A 96 12.91 13.35 21.60
N VAL A 97 12.96 12.67 22.74
CA VAL A 97 14.20 12.28 23.43
C VAL A 97 14.07 10.82 23.84
N GLN A 98 14.95 9.96 23.37
CA GLN A 98 14.93 8.54 23.70
C GLN A 98 16.03 8.20 24.72
N LEU A 99 15.66 7.46 25.75
CA LEU A 99 16.57 6.92 26.76
C LEU A 99 16.38 5.41 26.87
N GLU A 100 17.45 4.69 27.19
CA GLU A 100 17.42 3.26 27.43
C GLU A 100 17.80 2.99 28.89
N GLY A 101 17.03 2.14 29.57
CA GLY A 101 17.28 1.85 30.98
C GLY A 101 16.47 0.69 31.52
N MET A 102 16.58 0.45 32.82
CA MET A 102 15.78 -0.55 33.52
C MET A 102 14.76 0.13 34.43
N LEU A 103 13.51 -0.25 34.34
CA LEU A 103 12.49 0.11 35.31
C LEU A 103 12.45 -0.95 36.41
N THR A 104 12.26 -0.49 37.64
CA THR A 104 12.18 -1.36 38.82
C THR A 104 10.98 -1.01 39.69
N HIS A 105 10.28 -2.02 40.18
CA HIS A 105 9.14 -1.87 41.08
C HIS A 105 9.00 -3.11 41.96
N ARG A 106 9.00 -2.94 43.30
CA ARG A 106 8.82 -4.02 44.29
C ARG A 106 9.66 -5.29 44.02
N GLY A 107 10.91 -5.12 43.59
CA GLY A 107 11.84 -6.23 43.29
C GLY A 107 11.75 -6.79 41.87
N ASN A 108 10.72 -6.41 41.10
CA ASN A 108 10.65 -6.71 39.67
C ASN A 108 11.50 -5.72 38.87
N VAL A 109 12.14 -6.21 37.81
CA VAL A 109 12.99 -5.43 36.92
C VAL A 109 12.62 -5.72 35.47
N ALA A 110 12.50 -4.69 34.66
CA ALA A 110 12.28 -4.82 33.22
C ALA A 110 13.11 -3.77 32.46
N GLY A 111 13.75 -4.19 31.37
CA GLY A 111 14.34 -3.25 30.42
C GLY A 111 13.23 -2.44 29.74
N ALA A 112 13.47 -1.15 29.54
CA ALA A 112 12.51 -0.25 28.92
C ALA A 112 13.21 0.77 28.00
N LEU A 113 12.51 1.12 26.93
CA LEU A 113 12.81 2.27 26.08
C LEU A 113 11.89 3.42 26.52
N ILE A 114 12.49 4.47 27.05
CA ILE A 114 11.80 5.62 27.60
C ILE A 114 11.77 6.70 26.53
N ASN A 115 10.57 6.98 26.03
CA ASN A 115 10.30 7.97 25.01
C ASN A 115 9.80 9.26 25.66
N GLY A 116 10.66 10.28 25.67
CA GLY A 116 10.27 11.65 25.93
C GLY A 116 9.46 12.21 24.77
N ILE A 117 8.23 12.63 25.05
CA ILE A 117 7.28 13.15 24.06
C ILE A 117 6.64 14.45 24.53
N GLU A 118 6.12 15.22 23.58
CA GLU A 118 5.18 16.32 23.86
C GLU A 118 3.77 15.84 23.52
N PRO A 119 2.84 15.67 24.50
CA PRO A 119 1.57 14.98 24.27
C PRO A 119 0.74 15.53 23.09
N GLU A 120 0.64 16.86 22.97
CA GLU A 120 -0.13 17.50 21.90
C GLU A 120 0.46 17.26 20.50
N ALA A 121 1.79 17.25 20.39
CA ALA A 121 2.48 16.96 19.13
C ALA A 121 2.49 15.45 18.82
N GLU A 122 2.67 14.61 19.84
CA GLU A 122 2.74 13.16 19.71
C GLU A 122 1.41 12.58 19.19
N ARG A 123 0.26 13.11 19.63
CA ARG A 123 -1.06 12.72 19.09
C ARG A 123 -1.18 12.88 17.57
N LYS A 124 -0.41 13.78 16.96
CA LYS A 124 -0.43 14.00 15.51
C LYS A 124 0.41 12.98 14.76
N VAL A 125 1.41 12.37 15.42
CA VAL A 125 2.36 11.45 14.79
C VAL A 125 2.21 9.98 15.22
N SER A 126 1.49 9.71 16.30
CA SER A 126 1.34 8.40 16.90
C SER A 126 -0.09 8.16 17.39
N ILE A 127 -0.58 6.94 17.20
CA ILE A 127 -1.90 6.50 17.67
C ILE A 127 -1.93 6.15 19.17
N VAL A 128 -0.81 6.24 19.90
CA VAL A 128 -0.73 5.75 21.30
C VAL A 128 -1.82 6.34 22.21
N GLY A 129 -2.19 7.60 22.01
CA GLY A 129 -3.26 8.26 22.77
C GLY A 129 -4.64 7.62 22.59
N ASP A 130 -4.91 7.01 21.44
CA ASP A 130 -6.19 6.35 21.14
C ASP A 130 -6.33 4.98 21.82
N PHE A 131 -5.22 4.43 22.33
CA PHE A 131 -5.14 3.10 22.93
C PHE A 131 -4.80 3.13 24.42
N MET A 132 -5.12 4.24 25.11
CA MET A 132 -5.03 4.34 26.56
C MET A 132 -6.01 3.37 27.23
N HIS A 133 -5.50 2.48 28.08
CA HIS A 133 -6.31 1.56 28.87
C HIS A 133 -6.71 2.16 30.22
N GLN A 134 -5.82 2.93 30.84
CA GLN A 134 -6.03 3.67 32.08
C GLN A 134 -5.28 5.00 32.02
N GLY A 135 -5.86 6.06 32.58
CA GLY A 135 -5.28 7.41 32.54
C GLY A 135 -5.32 8.04 31.15
N GLU A 136 -4.59 9.15 31.00
CA GLU A 136 -4.53 9.95 29.77
C GLU A 136 -3.06 10.25 29.43
N LEU A 137 -2.74 10.38 28.14
CA LEU A 137 -1.38 10.72 27.68
C LEU A 137 -0.99 12.15 28.10
N GLU A 138 -2.00 13.01 28.22
CA GLU A 138 -1.89 14.43 28.59
C GLU A 138 -1.51 14.64 30.05
N SER A 139 -1.55 13.57 30.85
CA SER A 139 -1.08 13.61 32.23
C SER A 139 0.44 13.83 32.33
N LEU A 140 1.18 13.65 31.23
CA LEU A 140 2.63 13.86 31.15
C LEU A 140 3.00 15.36 31.15
N ALA A 141 2.98 15.98 32.33
CA ALA A 141 3.38 17.36 32.52
C ALA A 141 4.92 17.52 32.68
N PRO A 142 5.50 18.64 32.21
CA PRO A 142 6.94 18.88 32.35
C PRO A 142 7.34 19.09 33.81
N GLY A 143 8.33 18.35 34.29
CA GLY A 143 8.91 18.49 35.63
C GLY A 143 8.30 17.59 36.70
N GLU A 144 7.15 16.96 36.42
CA GLU A 144 6.44 16.09 37.37
C GLU A 144 7.06 14.68 37.43
N PHE A 145 7.80 14.27 36.39
CA PHE A 145 8.33 12.92 36.24
C PHE A 145 7.22 11.86 36.33
N ASP A 146 6.18 12.09 35.53
CA ASP A 146 5.13 11.13 35.29
C ASP A 146 5.51 10.17 34.16
N VAL A 147 4.95 8.96 34.19
CA VAL A 147 5.21 7.93 33.19
C VAL A 147 3.94 7.20 32.80
N VAL A 148 3.79 7.03 31.49
CA VAL A 148 2.77 6.18 30.88
C VAL A 148 3.43 4.89 30.43
N LEU A 149 2.97 3.74 30.92
CA LEU A 149 3.58 2.44 30.66
C LEU A 149 2.79 1.63 29.63
N GLY A 150 3.50 0.84 28.81
CA GLY A 150 2.86 -0.22 28.06
C GLY A 150 2.32 -1.30 28.98
N TYR A 151 1.16 -1.87 28.65
CA TYR A 151 0.49 -2.88 29.47
C TYR A 151 1.37 -4.10 29.81
N GLY A 152 2.17 -4.59 28.86
CA GLY A 152 3.10 -5.70 29.07
C GLY A 152 4.20 -5.35 30.06
N LEU A 153 4.74 -4.12 29.97
CA LEU A 153 5.77 -3.59 30.85
C LEU A 153 5.23 -3.37 32.27
N ALA A 154 4.04 -2.76 32.40
CA ALA A 154 3.33 -2.61 33.67
C ALA A 154 3.09 -3.97 34.35
N ARG A 155 2.63 -4.97 33.59
CA ARG A 155 2.39 -6.33 34.10
C ARG A 155 3.67 -7.02 34.56
N ARG A 156 4.78 -6.89 33.83
CA ARG A 156 6.09 -7.46 34.24
C ARG A 156 6.63 -6.81 35.51
N LEU A 157 6.41 -5.51 35.67
CA LEU A 157 6.80 -4.77 36.86
C LEU A 157 5.82 -4.98 38.04
N GLY A 158 4.62 -5.48 37.78
CA GLY A 158 3.52 -5.48 38.75
C GLY A 158 3.17 -4.07 39.21
N ALA A 159 3.20 -3.11 38.27
CA ALA A 159 2.90 -1.70 38.53
C ALA A 159 1.47 -1.36 38.10
N GLU A 160 0.79 -0.59 38.92
CA GLU A 160 -0.57 -0.09 38.69
C GLU A 160 -0.58 1.45 38.59
N LEU A 161 -1.72 2.00 38.18
CA LEU A 161 -1.92 3.45 38.15
C LEU A 161 -1.69 4.06 39.55
N GLY A 162 -0.86 5.09 39.63
CA GLY A 162 -0.47 5.77 40.88
C GLY A 162 0.75 5.18 41.59
N ASP A 163 1.25 4.00 41.16
CA ASP A 163 2.47 3.44 41.73
C ASP A 163 3.71 4.29 41.37
N LYS A 164 4.74 4.17 42.20
CA LYS A 164 6.04 4.80 41.96
C LYS A 164 7.05 3.76 41.48
N ILE A 165 7.55 3.94 40.27
CA ILE A 165 8.56 3.08 39.66
C ILE A 165 9.91 3.80 39.62
N THR A 166 11.02 3.05 39.63
CA THR A 166 12.36 3.65 39.58
C THR A 166 13.05 3.26 38.27
N LEU A 167 13.39 4.27 37.48
CA LEU A 167 14.26 4.17 36.32
C LEU A 167 15.72 4.15 36.75
N VAL A 168 16.45 3.16 36.25
CA VAL A 168 17.88 2.95 36.42
C VAL A 168 18.54 3.19 35.07
N LEU A 169 19.32 4.26 34.96
CA LEU A 169 20.06 4.60 33.75
C LEU A 169 21.51 4.10 33.86
N PRO A 170 22.04 3.46 32.80
CA PRO A 170 23.39 2.89 32.80
C PRO A 170 24.54 3.92 32.73
N GLU A 171 24.27 5.22 32.95
CA GLU A 171 25.29 6.27 32.79
C GLU A 171 26.16 6.50 34.05
N ALA A 172 27.47 6.44 33.79
CA ALA A 172 28.57 6.55 34.72
C ALA A 172 28.72 7.94 35.32
N THR A 173 28.25 8.08 36.56
CA THR A 173 28.89 9.04 37.47
C THR A 173 30.20 8.40 37.91
N ILE A 174 31.33 8.94 37.47
CA ILE A 174 32.65 8.44 37.89
C ILE A 174 32.81 8.80 39.36
N SER A 175 32.75 7.79 40.23
CA SER A 175 33.02 7.91 41.66
C SER A 175 34.30 7.16 42.02
N PRO A 176 34.94 7.48 43.16
CA PRO A 176 36.06 6.68 43.69
C PRO A 176 35.71 5.20 43.91
N ALA A 177 34.43 4.86 43.99
CA ALA A 177 33.90 3.50 44.15
C ALA A 177 33.48 2.82 42.82
N GLY A 178 33.70 3.46 41.67
CA GLY A 178 33.34 2.95 40.34
C GLY A 178 32.18 3.67 39.65
N VAL A 179 31.66 3.06 38.59
CA VAL A 179 30.52 3.53 37.80
C VAL A 179 29.23 3.23 38.57
N MET A 180 28.62 4.27 39.16
CA MET A 180 27.30 4.12 39.81
C MET A 180 26.17 4.47 38.82
N PRO A 181 25.13 3.63 38.72
CA PRO A 181 23.95 3.92 37.93
C PRO A 181 23.14 5.06 38.56
N ARG A 182 22.40 5.79 37.73
CA ARG A 182 21.52 6.87 38.19
C ARG A 182 20.12 6.34 38.40
N PHE A 183 19.51 6.69 39.52
CA PHE A 183 18.14 6.34 39.86
C PHE A 183 17.24 7.57 39.74
N LYS A 184 16.11 7.43 39.06
CA LYS A 184 15.04 8.42 39.07
C LYS A 184 13.70 7.75 39.27
N ARG A 185 12.93 8.26 40.24
CA ARG A 185 11.57 7.80 40.51
C ARG A 185 10.56 8.54 39.64
N PHE A 186 9.63 7.79 39.07
CA PHE A 186 8.50 8.25 38.28
C PHE A 186 7.19 7.79 38.91
N THR A 187 6.10 8.53 38.66
CA THR A 187 4.74 8.14 39.04
C THR A 187 3.98 7.62 37.83
N VAL A 188 3.35 6.45 37.94
CA VAL A 188 2.58 5.87 36.83
C VAL A 188 1.25 6.60 36.70
N THR A 189 1.07 7.38 35.63
CA THR A 189 -0.15 8.19 35.40
C THR A 189 -0.99 7.67 34.25
N GLY A 190 -0.51 6.66 33.54
CA GLY A 190 -1.32 5.96 32.54
C GLY A 190 -0.74 4.61 32.15
N ILE A 191 -1.60 3.79 31.58
CA ILE A 191 -1.24 2.50 31.01
C ILE A 191 -1.91 2.42 29.63
N PHE A 192 -1.12 2.21 28.58
CA PHE A 192 -1.64 2.01 27.22
C PHE A 192 -1.56 0.54 26.82
N ARG A 193 -2.43 0.13 25.91
CA ARG A 193 -2.46 -1.24 25.40
C ARG A 193 -2.76 -1.24 23.91
N VAL A 194 -1.72 -1.43 23.10
CA VAL A 194 -1.87 -1.51 21.65
C VAL A 194 -1.64 -2.95 21.20
N ARG A 195 -0.47 -3.55 21.50
CA ARG A 195 -0.11 -4.94 21.14
C ARG A 195 1.00 -5.51 22.02
N ALA A 196 0.97 -6.83 22.24
CA ALA A 196 1.81 -7.51 23.24
C ALA A 196 3.34 -7.25 23.15
N GLU A 197 3.93 -7.16 21.95
CA GLU A 197 5.38 -6.95 21.80
C GLU A 197 5.81 -5.52 22.11
N VAL A 198 5.08 -4.53 21.59
CA VAL A 198 5.36 -3.10 21.77
C VAL A 198 5.05 -2.66 23.21
N ASP A 199 3.96 -3.17 23.77
CA ASP A 199 3.52 -2.90 25.15
C ASP A 199 4.52 -3.39 26.20
N SER A 200 5.47 -4.26 25.83
CA SER A 200 6.42 -4.88 26.76
C SER A 200 7.73 -4.12 26.91
N LEU A 201 7.98 -3.10 26.09
CA LEU A 201 9.25 -2.38 26.04
C LEU A 201 9.12 -0.86 26.21
N TYR A 202 8.03 -0.24 25.77
CA TYR A 202 7.92 1.22 25.78
C TYR A 202 7.34 1.80 27.08
N ALA A 203 7.94 2.92 27.49
CA ALA A 203 7.40 3.86 28.46
C ALA A 203 7.45 5.27 27.86
N TYR A 204 6.43 6.09 28.12
CA TYR A 204 6.36 7.48 27.68
C TYR A 204 6.47 8.41 28.87
N VAL A 205 7.24 9.48 28.71
CA VAL A 205 7.43 10.55 29.70
C VAL A 205 7.38 11.89 28.99
N ASN A 206 7.26 12.99 29.72
CA ASN A 206 7.38 14.32 29.12
C ASN A 206 8.79 14.52 28.52
N VAL A 207 8.87 15.12 27.32
CA VAL A 207 10.13 15.38 26.61
C VAL A 207 11.11 16.21 27.42
N ALA A 208 10.63 17.16 28.23
CA ALA A 208 11.48 17.99 29.09
C ALA A 208 12.13 17.16 30.21
N ASP A 209 11.41 16.19 30.79
CA ASP A 209 11.92 15.30 31.82
C ASP A 209 12.94 14.31 31.25
N ALA A 210 12.66 13.76 30.08
CA ALA A 210 13.62 12.92 29.35
C ALA A 210 14.89 13.71 29.01
N ALA A 211 14.76 14.93 28.48
CA ALA A 211 15.90 15.81 28.17
C ALA A 211 16.75 16.11 29.41
N LYS A 212 16.11 16.36 30.56
CA LYS A 212 16.79 16.58 31.83
C LYS A 212 17.56 15.33 32.30
N LEU A 213 17.00 14.14 32.12
CA LEU A 213 17.69 12.89 32.42
C LEU A 213 18.86 12.61 31.47
N ALA A 214 18.70 12.95 30.19
CA ALA A 214 19.72 12.88 29.15
C ALA A 214 20.84 13.92 29.29
N ARG A 215 20.78 14.83 30.28
CA ARG A 215 21.70 15.98 30.45
C ARG A 215 21.71 16.93 29.24
N GLN A 216 20.56 17.05 28.59
CA GLN A 216 20.30 17.84 27.38
C GLN A 216 19.08 18.75 27.60
N ALA A 217 18.90 19.23 28.82
CA ALA A 217 17.73 20.05 29.20
C ALA A 217 17.58 21.26 28.27
N GLY A 218 16.35 21.49 27.78
CA GLY A 218 16.05 22.54 26.81
C GLY A 218 16.37 22.18 25.35
N THR A 219 16.77 20.94 25.08
CA THR A 219 17.04 20.44 23.71
C THR A 219 16.41 19.06 23.51
N VAL A 220 16.26 18.65 22.26
CA VAL A 220 15.73 17.34 21.86
C VAL A 220 16.72 16.59 20.97
N GLN A 221 16.55 15.28 20.82
CA GLN A 221 17.41 14.50 19.92
C GLN A 221 17.04 14.70 18.45
N GLY A 222 15.80 15.06 18.18
CA GLY A 222 15.30 15.24 16.83
C GLY A 222 13.79 15.39 16.78
N VAL A 223 13.26 15.21 15.56
CA VAL A 223 11.84 15.29 15.25
C VAL A 223 11.41 14.01 14.55
N ARG A 224 10.32 13.41 15.01
CA ARG A 224 9.61 12.33 14.33
C ARG A 224 8.63 12.94 13.35
N LEU A 225 8.46 12.28 12.21
CA LEU A 225 7.60 12.71 11.13
C LEU A 225 6.57 11.64 10.84
N LYS A 226 5.31 12.06 10.74
CA LYS A 226 4.24 11.26 10.13
C LYS A 226 4.16 11.62 8.65
N LEU A 227 4.09 10.60 7.81
CA LEU A 227 4.06 10.74 6.36
C LEU A 227 2.71 10.29 5.82
N ASN A 228 2.25 10.96 4.75
CA ASN A 228 1.04 10.59 4.02
C ASN A 228 1.13 9.18 3.40
N ASP A 229 2.33 8.80 2.96
CA ASP A 229 2.64 7.43 2.54
C ASP A 229 3.86 6.92 3.31
N LEU A 230 3.65 5.90 4.12
CA LEU A 230 4.69 5.23 4.89
C LEU A 230 5.81 4.67 4.00
N PHE A 231 5.50 4.17 2.79
CA PHE A 231 6.48 3.59 1.89
C PHE A 231 7.39 4.63 1.22
N SER A 232 7.02 5.91 1.28
CA SER A 232 7.84 7.02 0.79
C SER A 232 9.01 7.39 1.73
N ALA A 233 9.00 6.88 2.97
CA ALA A 233 9.93 7.26 4.04
C ALA A 233 11.41 7.17 3.64
N SER A 234 11.80 6.10 2.95
CA SER A 234 13.21 5.91 2.55
C SER A 234 13.67 6.95 1.53
N ASN A 235 12.83 7.23 0.52
CA ASN A 235 13.12 8.21 -0.53
C ASN A 235 13.13 9.64 0.03
N LEU A 236 12.13 9.97 0.85
CA LEU A 236 12.05 11.29 1.49
C LEU A 236 13.20 11.48 2.49
N GLY A 237 13.52 10.47 3.29
CA GLY A 237 14.63 10.52 4.24
C GLY A 237 15.98 10.80 3.56
N TRP A 238 16.22 10.25 2.36
CA TRP A 238 17.42 10.55 1.58
C TRP A 238 17.45 11.99 1.03
N LYS A 239 16.30 12.52 0.60
CA LYS A 239 16.18 13.93 0.17
C LYS A 239 16.41 14.88 1.35
N LEU A 240 15.73 14.68 2.46
CA LEU A 240 15.89 15.49 3.68
C LEU A 240 17.32 15.47 4.19
N GLN A 241 17.99 14.31 4.13
CA GLN A 241 19.41 14.20 4.50
C GLN A 241 20.32 15.12 3.67
N GLN A 242 20.03 15.30 2.37
CA GLN A 242 20.80 16.19 1.50
C GLN A 242 20.48 17.66 1.74
N GLU A 243 19.21 17.97 1.94
CA GLU A 243 18.72 19.34 2.15
C GLU A 243 19.15 19.91 3.51
N LEU A 244 19.08 19.10 4.56
CA LEU A 244 19.42 19.52 5.93
C LEU A 244 20.94 19.57 6.17
N GLY A 245 21.73 18.89 5.34
CA GLY A 245 23.18 18.85 5.43
C GLY A 245 23.72 17.87 6.49
N PRO A 246 25.04 17.92 6.77
CA PRO A 246 25.74 16.88 7.54
C PRO A 246 25.42 16.86 9.03
N ASN A 247 24.85 17.94 9.58
CA ASN A 247 24.52 18.07 11.01
C ASN A 247 23.31 17.23 11.41
N TYR A 248 22.53 16.78 10.44
CA TYR A 248 21.37 15.94 10.67
C TYR A 248 21.58 14.57 10.06
N TYR A 249 20.89 13.57 10.59
CA TYR A 249 20.73 12.29 9.91
C TYR A 249 19.30 11.79 9.98
N THR A 250 18.90 11.01 8.98
CA THR A 250 17.57 10.43 8.92
C THR A 250 17.59 8.94 9.26
N SER A 251 16.57 8.49 9.98
CA SER A 251 16.29 7.09 10.25
C SER A 251 14.82 6.82 9.96
N ASP A 252 14.52 5.65 9.42
CA ASP A 252 13.18 5.34 8.94
C ASP A 252 12.77 3.92 9.33
N TRP A 253 11.48 3.64 9.23
CA TRP A 253 10.92 2.35 9.62
C TRP A 253 11.49 1.17 8.81
N THR A 254 11.93 1.39 7.56
CA THR A 254 12.51 0.33 6.71
C THR A 254 13.88 -0.13 7.22
N ARG A 255 14.57 0.72 7.98
CA ARG A 255 15.82 0.38 8.66
C ARG A 255 15.57 -0.28 10.01
N SER A 256 14.67 0.30 10.82
CA SER A 256 14.37 -0.25 12.15
C SER A 256 13.61 -1.57 12.10
N HIS A 257 12.79 -1.79 11.07
CA HIS A 257 11.95 -2.97 10.88
C HIS A 257 12.23 -3.66 9.52
N GLY A 258 13.51 -3.78 9.15
CA GLY A 258 13.94 -4.26 7.83
C GLY A 258 13.36 -5.60 7.41
N ASN A 259 13.23 -6.58 8.33
CA ASN A 259 12.65 -7.89 8.00
C ASN A 259 11.19 -7.78 7.54
N LEU A 260 10.39 -6.96 8.24
CA LEU A 260 8.99 -6.72 7.89
C LEU A 260 8.89 -5.96 6.57
N PHE A 261 9.71 -4.93 6.38
CA PHE A 261 9.75 -4.19 5.11
C PHE A 261 10.10 -5.09 3.92
N GLN A 262 11.12 -5.95 4.06
CA GLN A 262 11.50 -6.88 3.00
C GLN A 262 10.40 -7.90 2.70
N ALA A 263 9.71 -8.41 3.72
CA ALA A 263 8.57 -9.31 3.53
C ALA A 263 7.45 -8.64 2.73
N ILE A 264 7.02 -7.44 3.12
CA ILE A 264 5.97 -6.67 2.43
C ILE A 264 6.41 -6.32 1.00
N LYS A 265 7.67 -5.91 0.82
CA LYS A 265 8.21 -5.58 -0.51
C LYS A 265 8.26 -6.81 -1.42
N MET A 266 8.69 -7.96 -0.90
CA MET A 266 8.72 -9.24 -1.62
C MET A 266 7.30 -9.61 -2.08
N GLU A 267 6.31 -9.51 -1.19
CA GLU A 267 4.91 -9.76 -1.50
C GLU A 267 4.40 -8.85 -2.63
N LYS A 268 4.58 -7.53 -2.51
CA LYS A 268 4.18 -6.57 -3.56
C LYS A 268 4.86 -6.84 -4.90
N THR A 269 6.14 -7.21 -4.88
CA THR A 269 6.91 -7.52 -6.09
C THR A 269 6.36 -8.77 -6.77
N MET A 270 6.07 -9.82 -5.99
CA MET A 270 5.46 -11.05 -6.51
C MET A 270 4.07 -10.80 -7.10
N MET A 271 3.24 -10.02 -6.42
CA MET A 271 1.91 -9.64 -6.93
C MET A 271 2.02 -8.86 -8.24
N THR A 272 2.91 -7.88 -8.32
CA THR A 272 3.15 -7.11 -9.56
C THR A 272 3.55 -8.03 -10.73
N LEU A 273 4.42 -9.00 -10.46
CA LEU A 273 4.84 -10.00 -11.45
C LEU A 273 3.66 -10.89 -11.88
N LEU A 274 2.83 -11.38 -10.95
CA LEU A 274 1.63 -12.17 -11.26
C LEU A 274 0.62 -11.37 -12.10
N LEU A 275 0.36 -10.11 -11.72
CA LEU A 275 -0.54 -9.21 -12.46
C LEU A 275 -0.01 -8.95 -13.88
N SER A 276 1.31 -8.83 -14.06
CA SER A 276 1.92 -8.68 -15.37
C SER A 276 1.65 -9.88 -16.28
N PHE A 277 1.67 -11.10 -15.73
CA PHE A 277 1.30 -12.31 -16.48
C PHE A 277 -0.16 -12.34 -16.87
N ILE A 278 -1.07 -11.90 -15.99
CA ILE A 278 -2.51 -11.80 -16.32
C ILE A 278 -2.71 -10.88 -17.52
N VAL A 279 -2.05 -9.72 -17.53
CA VAL A 279 -2.09 -8.77 -18.65
C VAL A 279 -1.50 -9.39 -19.92
N ALA A 280 -0.35 -10.06 -19.83
CA ALA A 280 0.31 -10.68 -20.98
C ALA A 280 -0.56 -11.79 -21.62
N VAL A 281 -1.15 -12.66 -20.79
CA VAL A 281 -2.05 -13.73 -21.24
C VAL A 281 -3.30 -13.15 -21.89
N ALA A 282 -3.89 -12.10 -21.31
CA ALA A 282 -5.05 -11.42 -21.89
C ALA A 282 -4.71 -10.80 -23.26
N ALA A 283 -3.57 -10.11 -23.38
CA ALA A 283 -3.11 -9.54 -24.65
C ALA A 283 -2.90 -10.62 -25.73
N PHE A 284 -2.25 -11.73 -25.38
CA PHE A 284 -2.01 -12.84 -26.30
C PHE A 284 -3.32 -13.48 -26.76
N ASN A 285 -4.32 -13.59 -25.88
CA ASN A 285 -5.64 -14.12 -26.22
C ASN A 285 -6.35 -13.23 -27.25
N ILE A 286 -6.26 -11.89 -27.11
CA ILE A 286 -6.82 -10.94 -28.08
C ILE A 286 -6.13 -11.08 -29.43
N ILE A 287 -4.78 -11.12 -29.46
CA ILE A 287 -4.04 -11.25 -30.72
C ILE A 287 -4.43 -12.55 -31.43
N SER A 288 -4.43 -13.67 -30.72
CA SER A 288 -4.70 -14.99 -31.28
C SER A 288 -6.11 -15.10 -31.86
N SER A 289 -7.11 -14.58 -31.14
CA SER A 289 -8.50 -14.59 -31.61
C SER A 289 -8.73 -13.69 -32.82
N GLN A 290 -8.13 -12.50 -32.85
CA GLN A 290 -8.24 -11.60 -33.99
C GLN A 290 -7.57 -12.17 -35.24
N VAL A 291 -6.39 -12.81 -35.11
CA VAL A 291 -5.73 -13.50 -36.23
C VAL A 291 -6.59 -14.64 -36.78
N MET A 292 -7.21 -15.42 -35.89
CA MET A 292 -8.11 -16.50 -36.26
C MET A 292 -9.34 -15.96 -37.01
N LEU A 293 -9.95 -14.88 -36.50
CA LEU A 293 -11.10 -14.24 -37.14
C LEU A 293 -10.78 -13.70 -38.53
N VAL A 294 -9.62 -13.04 -38.70
CA VAL A 294 -9.14 -12.58 -40.01
C VAL A 294 -8.97 -13.75 -40.99
N THR A 295 -8.46 -14.89 -40.50
CA THR A 295 -8.24 -16.08 -41.32
C THR A 295 -9.55 -16.69 -41.79
N GLU A 296 -10.55 -16.78 -40.91
CA GLU A 296 -11.88 -17.30 -41.27
C GLU A 296 -12.68 -16.35 -42.17
N LYS A 297 -12.40 -15.05 -42.13
CA LYS A 297 -13.03 -14.04 -43.00
C LYS A 297 -12.25 -13.75 -44.29
N ARG A 298 -11.25 -14.54 -44.66
CA ARG A 298 -10.43 -14.32 -45.88
C ARG A 298 -11.25 -14.21 -47.17
N GLY A 299 -12.24 -15.09 -47.38
CA GLY A 299 -13.14 -15.02 -48.55
C GLY A 299 -13.92 -13.69 -48.60
N ASN A 300 -14.51 -13.28 -47.47
CA ASN A 300 -15.21 -11.98 -47.37
C ASN A 300 -14.28 -10.79 -47.61
N ILE A 301 -13.02 -10.85 -47.14
CA ILE A 301 -12.01 -9.81 -47.40
C ILE A 301 -11.73 -9.75 -48.91
N ALA A 302 -11.57 -10.90 -49.57
CA ALA A 302 -11.31 -10.97 -51.00
C ALA A 302 -12.46 -10.34 -51.81
N VAL A 303 -13.71 -10.66 -51.49
CA VAL A 303 -14.90 -10.05 -52.13
C VAL A 303 -14.92 -8.53 -51.96
N LEU A 304 -14.67 -8.02 -50.76
CA LEU A 304 -14.60 -6.57 -50.55
C LEU A 304 -13.47 -5.93 -51.35
N ARG A 305 -12.32 -6.61 -51.47
CA ARG A 305 -11.15 -6.14 -52.23
C ARG A 305 -11.41 -6.16 -53.75
N THR A 306 -12.13 -7.16 -54.28
CA THR A 306 -12.53 -7.18 -55.71
C THR A 306 -13.57 -6.13 -56.06
N LEU A 307 -14.44 -5.77 -55.10
CA LEU A 307 -15.36 -4.63 -55.21
C LEU A 307 -14.69 -3.26 -55.08
N GLY A 308 -13.37 -3.20 -54.88
CA GLY A 308 -12.59 -1.96 -54.85
C GLY A 308 -12.21 -1.44 -53.46
N ALA A 309 -12.40 -2.21 -52.38
CA ALA A 309 -11.96 -1.79 -51.04
C ALA A 309 -10.42 -1.67 -50.98
N SER A 310 -9.92 -0.52 -50.53
CA SER A 310 -8.49 -0.32 -50.33
C SER A 310 -7.96 -1.12 -49.12
N PRO A 311 -6.65 -1.45 -49.06
CA PRO A 311 -6.06 -2.14 -47.91
C PRO A 311 -6.32 -1.39 -46.60
N GLY A 312 -6.24 -0.05 -46.63
CA GLY A 312 -6.54 0.79 -45.47
C GLY A 312 -8.00 0.71 -45.02
N THR A 313 -8.95 0.50 -45.94
CA THR A 313 -10.36 0.27 -45.59
C THR A 313 -10.54 -1.05 -44.85
N ILE A 314 -9.90 -2.12 -45.33
CA ILE A 314 -9.91 -3.42 -44.65
C ILE A 314 -9.27 -3.31 -43.26
N MET A 315 -8.12 -2.65 -43.15
CA MET A 315 -7.46 -2.45 -41.86
C MET A 315 -8.37 -1.75 -40.85
N ARG A 316 -9.04 -0.66 -41.26
CA ARG A 316 -9.97 0.07 -40.39
C ARG A 316 -11.19 -0.75 -39.97
N ILE A 317 -11.70 -1.64 -40.83
CA ILE A 317 -12.83 -2.53 -40.48
C ILE A 317 -12.44 -3.43 -39.29
N PHE A 318 -11.31 -4.11 -39.38
CA PHE A 318 -10.85 -5.02 -38.33
C PHE A 318 -10.36 -4.29 -37.07
N MET A 319 -9.77 -3.10 -37.22
CA MET A 319 -9.44 -2.25 -36.06
C MET A 319 -10.69 -1.84 -35.29
N VAL A 320 -11.75 -1.40 -35.98
CA VAL A 320 -13.02 -1.03 -35.32
C VAL A 320 -13.63 -2.25 -34.64
N GLN A 321 -13.67 -3.39 -35.32
CA GLN A 321 -14.22 -4.63 -34.76
C GLN A 321 -13.46 -5.07 -33.49
N GLY A 322 -12.14 -5.11 -33.56
CA GLY A 322 -11.29 -5.50 -32.43
C GLY A 322 -11.39 -4.53 -31.26
N THR A 323 -11.41 -3.22 -31.54
CA THR A 323 -11.60 -2.19 -30.51
C THR A 323 -12.96 -2.31 -29.84
N LEU A 324 -14.03 -2.61 -30.58
CA LEU A 324 -15.36 -2.82 -30.00
C LEU A 324 -15.41 -4.01 -29.04
N ILE A 325 -14.78 -5.13 -29.42
CA ILE A 325 -14.66 -6.30 -28.54
C ILE A 325 -13.85 -5.94 -27.29
N GLY A 326 -12.75 -5.20 -27.48
CA GLY A 326 -11.93 -4.65 -26.41
C GLY A 326 -12.73 -3.83 -25.42
N VAL A 327 -13.44 -2.81 -25.91
CA VAL A 327 -14.27 -1.92 -25.10
C VAL A 327 -15.36 -2.69 -24.37
N ALA A 328 -16.07 -3.60 -25.05
CA ALA A 328 -17.13 -4.39 -24.42
C ALA A 328 -16.58 -5.30 -23.30
N GLY A 329 -15.47 -6.00 -23.57
CA GLY A 329 -14.80 -6.85 -22.59
C GLY A 329 -14.29 -6.05 -21.39
N THR A 330 -13.64 -4.91 -21.63
CA THR A 330 -13.16 -4.02 -20.57
C THR A 330 -14.32 -3.46 -19.74
N LEU A 331 -15.39 -2.95 -20.36
CA LEU A 331 -16.54 -2.41 -19.62
C LEU A 331 -17.22 -3.47 -18.74
N LEU A 332 -17.51 -4.64 -19.30
CA LEU A 332 -18.09 -5.75 -18.54
C LEU A 332 -17.14 -6.22 -17.43
N GLY A 333 -15.84 -6.27 -17.72
CA GLY A 333 -14.81 -6.64 -16.76
C GLY A 333 -14.68 -5.62 -15.63
N THR A 334 -14.82 -4.33 -15.93
CA THR A 334 -14.82 -3.26 -14.92
C THR A 334 -16.05 -3.35 -14.03
N VAL A 335 -17.24 -3.54 -14.60
CA VAL A 335 -18.47 -3.72 -13.81
C VAL A 335 -18.34 -4.93 -12.89
N LEU A 336 -17.92 -6.07 -13.44
CA LEU A 336 -17.71 -7.29 -12.66
C LEU A 336 -16.63 -7.11 -11.61
N GLY A 337 -15.50 -6.50 -11.94
CA GLY A 337 -14.38 -6.26 -11.05
C GLY A 337 -14.73 -5.34 -9.89
N VAL A 338 -15.47 -4.26 -10.14
CA VAL A 338 -15.97 -3.36 -9.09
C VAL A 338 -16.96 -4.07 -8.17
N LEU A 339 -17.89 -4.86 -8.74
CA LEU A 339 -18.82 -5.67 -7.96
C LEU A 339 -18.10 -6.69 -7.06
N LEU A 340 -17.11 -7.40 -7.61
CA LEU A 340 -16.30 -8.36 -6.87
C LEU A 340 -15.46 -7.67 -5.78
N ALA A 341 -14.76 -6.59 -6.12
CA ALA A 341 -13.92 -5.85 -5.17
C ALA A 341 -14.72 -5.31 -3.97
N THR A 342 -15.92 -4.78 -4.20
CA THR A 342 -16.78 -4.24 -3.14
C THR A 342 -17.47 -5.31 -2.30
N ASN A 343 -17.59 -6.55 -2.82
CA ASN A 343 -18.23 -7.67 -2.13
C ASN A 343 -17.27 -8.79 -1.74
N VAL A 344 -15.95 -8.59 -1.86
CA VAL A 344 -14.98 -9.68 -1.71
C VAL A 344 -15.05 -10.32 -0.32
N SER A 345 -15.27 -9.54 0.73
CA SER A 345 -15.40 -10.05 2.10
C SER A 345 -16.64 -10.95 2.24
N ASN A 346 -17.79 -10.52 1.69
CA ASN A 346 -19.02 -11.32 1.68
C ASN A 346 -18.85 -12.62 0.88
N ILE A 347 -18.15 -12.56 -0.25
CA ILE A 347 -17.84 -13.73 -1.08
C ILE A 347 -16.94 -14.69 -0.31
N ALA A 348 -15.91 -14.18 0.36
CA ALA A 348 -14.99 -14.98 1.16
C ALA A 348 -15.71 -15.70 2.30
N GLU A 349 -16.57 -15.01 3.06
CA GLU A 349 -17.40 -15.63 4.11
C GLU A 349 -18.34 -16.70 3.55
N TRP A 350 -18.95 -16.46 2.39
CA TRP A 350 -19.81 -17.44 1.74
C TRP A 350 -19.02 -18.71 1.34
N VAL A 351 -17.80 -18.55 0.81
CA VAL A 351 -16.90 -19.67 0.50
C VAL A 351 -16.55 -20.44 1.78
N GLU A 352 -16.16 -19.76 2.85
CA GLU A 352 -15.84 -20.42 4.12
C GLU A 352 -17.00 -21.25 4.67
N ARG A 353 -18.22 -20.70 4.66
CA ARG A 353 -19.43 -21.42 5.11
C ARG A 353 -19.74 -22.62 4.21
N THR A 354 -19.49 -22.50 2.91
CA THR A 354 -19.80 -23.56 1.92
C THR A 354 -18.80 -24.72 2.01
N PHE A 355 -17.50 -24.42 2.18
CA PHE A 355 -16.44 -25.42 2.22
C PHE A 355 -16.03 -25.83 3.65
N ASN A 356 -16.64 -25.24 4.67
CA ASN A 356 -16.34 -25.43 6.09
C ASN A 356 -14.84 -25.28 6.43
N THR A 357 -14.16 -24.41 5.69
CA THR A 357 -12.76 -24.06 5.89
C THR A 357 -12.67 -22.74 6.64
N ARG A 358 -11.75 -22.66 7.60
CA ARG A 358 -11.44 -21.42 8.31
C ARG A 358 -10.20 -20.79 7.70
N LEU A 359 -10.38 -20.09 6.58
CA LEU A 359 -9.28 -19.55 5.78
C LEU A 359 -8.59 -18.39 6.52
N PHE A 360 -9.32 -17.69 7.40
CA PHE A 360 -8.83 -16.49 8.08
C PHE A 360 -8.57 -16.63 9.60
N ASP A 361 -8.73 -17.82 10.20
CA ASP A 361 -8.49 -18.04 11.65
C ASP A 361 -7.04 -17.69 12.09
N ALA A 362 -6.08 -17.77 11.17
CA ALA A 362 -4.67 -17.43 11.40
C ALA A 362 -4.35 -15.94 11.17
N TYR A 363 -5.29 -15.17 10.58
CA TYR A 363 -5.12 -13.76 10.33
C TYR A 363 -5.81 -12.94 11.44
N PHE A 364 -5.26 -11.77 11.75
CA PHE A 364 -5.72 -10.89 12.84
C PHE A 364 -7.15 -10.38 12.69
N VAL A 365 -7.79 -10.65 11.56
CA VAL A 365 -9.09 -10.12 11.16
C VAL A 365 -9.90 -11.23 10.49
N ASN A 366 -11.15 -11.43 10.95
CA ASN A 366 -12.07 -12.42 10.40
C ASN A 366 -12.73 -11.98 9.07
N TYR A 367 -12.16 -11.00 8.37
CA TYR A 367 -12.63 -10.54 7.07
C TYR A 367 -11.46 -10.22 6.15
N LEU A 368 -11.65 -10.44 4.85
CA LEU A 368 -10.68 -10.06 3.83
C LEU A 368 -10.82 -8.55 3.54
N PRO A 369 -9.79 -7.71 3.80
CA PRO A 369 -9.88 -6.28 3.56
C PRO A 369 -9.87 -5.98 2.06
N SER A 370 -10.65 -4.97 1.66
CA SER A 370 -10.70 -4.48 0.29
C SER A 370 -10.98 -2.99 0.28
N GLU A 371 -10.19 -2.26 -0.50
CA GLU A 371 -10.32 -0.82 -0.69
C GLU A 371 -10.25 -0.49 -2.18
N LEU A 372 -11.42 -0.21 -2.74
CA LEU A 372 -11.54 0.17 -4.15
C LEU A 372 -11.06 1.61 -4.34
N GLN A 373 -9.96 1.78 -5.06
CA GLN A 373 -9.48 3.09 -5.50
C GLN A 373 -9.88 3.37 -6.95
N TRP A 374 -10.63 4.45 -7.18
CA TRP A 374 -11.10 4.81 -8.53
C TRP A 374 -9.96 5.18 -9.49
N SER A 375 -8.84 5.69 -8.96
CA SER A 375 -7.60 5.92 -9.70
C SER A 375 -7.05 4.63 -10.33
N ASP A 376 -7.04 3.53 -9.57
CA ASP A 376 -6.58 2.23 -10.05
C ASP A 376 -7.52 1.66 -11.10
N VAL A 377 -8.83 1.78 -10.87
CA VAL A 377 -9.85 1.38 -11.86
C VAL A 377 -9.65 2.13 -13.18
N GLY A 378 -9.47 3.46 -13.12
CA GLY A 378 -9.21 4.28 -14.30
C GLY A 378 -7.92 3.89 -15.02
N THR A 379 -6.85 3.61 -14.27
CA THR A 379 -5.56 3.19 -14.80
C THR A 379 -5.65 1.82 -15.48
N ILE A 380 -6.31 0.83 -14.85
CA ILE A 380 -6.53 -0.50 -15.42
C ILE A 380 -7.36 -0.41 -16.70
N VAL A 381 -8.45 0.36 -16.68
CA VAL A 381 -9.30 0.57 -17.87
C VAL A 381 -8.50 1.20 -19.00
N GLY A 382 -7.73 2.25 -18.71
CA GLY A 382 -6.87 2.92 -19.69
C GLY A 382 -5.84 1.96 -20.31
N ILE A 383 -5.12 1.21 -19.48
CA ILE A 383 -4.13 0.22 -19.93
C ILE A 383 -4.79 -0.91 -20.73
N ALA A 384 -5.93 -1.45 -20.27
CA ALA A 384 -6.63 -2.52 -20.96
C ALA A 384 -7.14 -2.09 -22.34
N LEU A 385 -7.72 -0.88 -22.45
CA LEU A 385 -8.14 -0.31 -23.74
C LEU A 385 -6.95 -0.07 -24.67
N PHE A 386 -5.84 0.47 -24.14
CA PHE A 386 -4.63 0.70 -24.91
C PHE A 386 -4.02 -0.60 -25.44
N ILE A 387 -3.90 -1.62 -24.59
CA ILE A 387 -3.38 -2.94 -24.97
C ILE A 387 -4.33 -3.61 -25.97
N SER A 388 -5.64 -3.56 -25.73
CA SER A 388 -6.62 -4.13 -26.64
C SER A 388 -6.55 -3.48 -28.02
N PHE A 389 -6.51 -2.14 -28.09
CA PHE A 389 -6.33 -1.43 -29.34
C PHE A 389 -5.02 -1.81 -30.03
N SER A 390 -3.89 -1.81 -29.30
CA SER A 390 -2.57 -2.16 -29.83
C SER A 390 -2.52 -3.60 -30.37
N ALA A 391 -3.13 -4.53 -29.65
CA ALA A 391 -3.24 -5.94 -30.03
C ALA A 391 -4.01 -6.14 -31.35
N THR A 392 -4.90 -5.21 -31.71
CA THR A 392 -5.67 -5.29 -32.97
C THR A 392 -4.90 -4.79 -34.20
N LEU A 393 -3.80 -4.06 -34.02
CA LEU A 393 -3.03 -3.48 -35.12
C LEU A 393 -2.39 -4.56 -35.99
N TYR A 394 -1.70 -5.54 -35.39
CA TYR A 394 -1.03 -6.61 -36.13
C TYR A 394 -2.02 -7.48 -36.95
N PRO A 395 -3.12 -8.00 -36.37
CA PRO A 395 -4.12 -8.76 -37.13
C PRO A 395 -4.77 -7.94 -38.24
N SER A 396 -5.11 -6.67 -37.99
CA SER A 396 -5.75 -5.78 -38.96
C SER A 396 -4.83 -5.46 -40.15
N TRP A 397 -3.55 -5.23 -39.87
CA TRP A 397 -2.53 -5.08 -40.90
C TRP A 397 -2.40 -6.35 -41.75
N ARG A 398 -2.38 -7.53 -41.10
CA ARG A 398 -2.34 -8.81 -41.80
C ARG A 398 -3.57 -9.02 -42.69
N ALA A 399 -4.76 -8.62 -42.22
CA ALA A 399 -6.00 -8.67 -43.00
C ALA A 399 -5.93 -7.79 -44.26
N SER A 400 -5.31 -6.62 -44.17
CA SER A 400 -5.18 -5.69 -45.30
C SER A 400 -4.31 -6.24 -46.45
N ARG A 401 -3.44 -7.20 -46.16
CA ARG A 401 -2.50 -7.82 -47.11
C ARG A 401 -3.03 -9.10 -47.77
N VAL A 402 -4.27 -9.49 -47.52
CA VAL A 402 -4.90 -10.63 -48.19
C VAL A 402 -5.02 -10.37 -49.69
N GLN A 403 -4.46 -11.27 -50.50
CA GLN A 403 -4.55 -11.21 -51.96
C GLN A 403 -5.88 -11.83 -52.43
N PRO A 404 -6.70 -11.10 -53.21
CA PRO A 404 -8.01 -11.60 -53.62
C PRO A 404 -7.93 -12.88 -54.48
N ALA A 405 -6.94 -12.95 -55.37
CA ALA A 405 -6.74 -14.08 -56.27
C ALA A 405 -6.36 -15.37 -55.53
N GLU A 406 -5.55 -15.29 -54.48
CA GLU A 406 -5.19 -16.47 -53.67
C GLU A 406 -6.35 -16.92 -52.77
N ALA A 407 -7.08 -15.97 -52.19
CA ALA A 407 -8.18 -16.26 -51.27
C ALA A 407 -9.40 -16.90 -51.96
N LEU A 408 -9.65 -16.57 -53.24
CA LEU A 408 -10.76 -17.13 -54.04
C LEU A 408 -10.38 -18.40 -54.81
N ARG A 409 -9.10 -18.82 -54.82
CA ARG A 409 -8.65 -20.03 -55.52
C ARG A 409 -8.97 -21.33 -54.77
N TYR A 410 -9.24 -21.22 -53.48
CA TYR A 410 -9.43 -22.36 -52.55
C TYR A 410 -10.85 -22.42 -51.96
N GLU A 411 -11.77 -21.57 -52.43
CA GLU A 411 -13.22 -21.79 -52.36
C GLU A 411 -13.68 -22.43 -53.67
#